data_AF-A0A9P4H3L5-F1
#
_entry.id   AF-A0A9P4H3L5-F1
#
_cell.length_a   1.000
_cell.length_b   1.000
_cell.length_c   1.000
_cell.angle_alpha   90.00
_cell.angle_beta   90.00
_cell.angle_gamma   90.00
#
_symmetry.space_group_name_H-M   'P 1'
#
loop_
_entity.id
_entity.type
_entity.pdbx_description
1 polymer ?
#
loop_
_entity_poly.entity_id
_entity_poly.type
_entity_poly.pdbx_seq_one_letter_code
_entity_poly.pdbx_strand_id
1 'polypeptide(L)'
;MRKRWESHICDLTGAVVSYNVVLSTQGITRGTVSDTAVKDLVMPGPGTWGHNSNIGGFEYAASYLFTSNATFHFAGAVSSTTLTGSLANEMVSGNDSWNLNFADPMDGMLDTMREIAFRTAVRAAKDYANITNSTQEVQYSGLATHSIYDTDFRYMAGAIVVSVLSVIAIGVTFYGWWDLGRTVSLSPLEIAKAFDAPLLAQVGSNLDLSHNKHLGAIATARVRYGAKINEQDYSTQYASGQIHQRRRLVMGVAGEVRSPTAKEPFGN
;
A
#
# COMPACT_ATOMS: atom_id res chain seq x y z
N MET A 1 59.02 -5.67 35.25
CA MET A 1 59.00 -5.76 33.77
C MET A 1 59.08 -4.35 33.20
N ARG A 2 60.17 -3.98 32.52
CA ARG A 2 60.25 -2.69 31.81
C ARG A 2 59.45 -2.81 30.52
N LYS A 3 58.28 -2.17 30.44
CA LYS A 3 57.63 -1.92 29.15
C LYS A 3 58.52 -0.92 28.39
N ARG A 4 59.02 -1.34 27.23
CA ARG A 4 59.74 -0.48 26.31
C ARG A 4 58.70 0.36 25.58
N TRP A 5 58.83 1.68 25.65
CA TRP A 5 58.00 2.58 24.86
C TRP A 5 58.45 2.45 23.40
N GLU A 6 57.59 1.93 22.54
CA GLU A 6 57.84 1.85 21.11
C GLU A 6 57.18 3.06 20.44
N SER A 7 57.99 3.91 19.80
CA SER A 7 57.46 4.98 18.97
C SER A 7 57.06 4.38 17.63
N HIS A 8 55.77 4.29 17.36
CA HIS A 8 55.26 3.93 16.05
C HIS A 8 55.31 5.15 15.14
N ILE A 9 56.18 5.11 14.13
CA ILE A 9 56.19 6.07 13.04
C ILE A 9 55.29 5.49 11.96
N CYS A 10 54.11 6.09 11.78
CA CYS A 10 53.18 5.74 10.71
C CYS A 10 53.43 6.66 9.53
N ASP A 11 53.85 6.09 8.41
CA ASP A 11 53.88 6.82 7.14
C ASP A 11 52.49 6.75 6.51
N LEU A 12 51.90 7.91 6.21
CA LEU A 12 50.57 7.99 5.64
C LEU A 12 50.69 7.95 4.11
N THR A 13 50.44 6.79 3.53
CA THR A 13 50.43 6.61 2.08
C THR A 13 49.00 6.58 1.55
N GLY A 14 48.82 7.07 0.31
CA GLY A 14 47.57 6.84 -0.40
C GLY A 14 47.49 5.40 -0.86
N ALA A 15 46.30 4.81 -0.82
CA ALA A 15 46.05 3.50 -1.38
C ALA A 15 44.59 3.36 -1.82
N VAL A 16 44.35 2.49 -2.79
CA VAL A 16 43.05 1.92 -3.11
C VAL A 16 42.83 0.75 -2.15
N VAL A 17 41.76 0.82 -1.36
CA VAL A 17 41.49 -0.13 -0.28
C VAL A 17 40.18 -0.87 -0.57
N SER A 18 40.18 -2.19 -0.33
CA SER A 18 38.98 -3.01 -0.32
C SER A 18 38.41 -3.06 1.09
N TYR A 19 37.19 -2.54 1.24
CA TYR A 19 36.45 -2.51 2.48
C TYR A 19 35.36 -3.59 2.48
N ASN A 20 35.24 -4.30 3.60
CA ASN A 20 34.04 -5.09 3.87
C ASN A 20 32.96 -4.15 4.39
N VAL A 21 31.78 -4.15 3.76
CA VAL A 21 30.69 -3.25 4.13
C VAL A 21 29.45 -4.02 4.54
N VAL A 22 28.74 -3.51 5.53
CA VAL A 22 27.46 -4.02 5.97
C VAL A 22 26.40 -3.00 5.57
N LEU A 23 25.43 -3.46 4.79
CA LEU A 23 24.28 -2.66 4.37
C LEU A 23 23.18 -2.78 5.42
N SER A 24 22.75 -1.65 5.96
CA SER A 24 21.63 -1.54 6.88
C SER A 24 20.53 -0.65 6.30
N THR A 25 19.34 -0.69 6.91
CA THR A 25 18.23 0.19 6.53
C THR A 25 18.55 1.68 6.73
N GLN A 26 19.53 2.00 7.57
CA GLN A 26 19.92 3.38 7.90
C GLN A 26 21.19 3.85 7.18
N GLY A 27 21.84 2.98 6.40
CA GLY A 27 23.02 3.33 5.63
C GLY A 27 24.05 2.21 5.53
N ILE A 28 25.24 2.60 5.06
CA ILE A 28 26.39 1.71 4.82
C ILE A 28 27.38 1.91 5.96
N THR A 29 27.79 0.82 6.61
CA THR A 29 28.82 0.84 7.66
C THR A 29 29.98 -0.07 7.29
N ARG A 30 31.20 0.27 7.72
CA ARG A 30 32.37 -0.60 7.58
C ARG A 30 32.22 -1.82 8.50
N GLY A 31 32.58 -3.00 7.99
CA GLY A 31 32.65 -4.24 8.76
C GLY A 31 33.89 -4.29 9.65
N THR A 32 33.93 -5.25 10.57
CA THR A 32 35.01 -5.44 11.56
C THR A 32 36.21 -6.25 11.03
N VAL A 33 36.15 -6.75 9.80
CA VAL A 33 37.23 -7.54 9.19
C VAL A 33 38.25 -6.61 8.54
N SER A 34 39.55 -6.83 8.79
CA SER A 34 40.64 -5.93 8.39
C SER A 34 40.58 -5.53 6.92
N ASP A 35 40.69 -4.23 6.67
CA ASP A 35 40.76 -3.65 5.34
C ASP A 35 42.04 -4.10 4.62
N THR A 36 41.94 -4.36 3.31
CA THR A 36 43.10 -4.78 2.50
C THR A 36 43.45 -3.70 1.47
N ALA A 37 44.71 -3.28 1.48
CA ALA A 37 45.24 -2.38 0.45
C ALA A 37 45.41 -3.18 -0.85
N VAL A 38 44.70 -2.76 -1.89
CA VAL A 38 44.72 -3.39 -3.22
C VAL A 38 45.82 -2.80 -4.08
N LYS A 39 46.03 -1.48 -3.96
CA LYS A 39 47.02 -0.75 -4.77
C LYS A 39 47.49 0.50 -4.07
N ASP A 40 48.79 0.70 -3.98
CA ASP A 40 49.34 1.96 -3.47
C ASP A 40 49.18 3.09 -4.49
N LEU A 41 48.85 4.27 -3.98
CA LEU A 41 48.66 5.48 -4.76
C LEU A 41 49.65 6.53 -4.30
N VAL A 42 50.50 6.98 -5.23
CA VAL A 42 51.38 8.10 -4.98
C VAL A 42 50.53 9.36 -4.96
N MET A 43 50.26 9.88 -3.76
CA MET A 43 49.60 11.17 -3.59
C MET A 43 50.66 12.27 -3.53
N PRO A 44 50.42 13.44 -4.14
CA PRO A 44 51.26 14.60 -3.88
C PRO A 44 51.29 14.86 -2.37
N GLY A 45 52.49 15.09 -1.82
CA GLY A 45 52.73 15.26 -0.39
C GLY A 45 51.94 16.41 0.25
N PRO A 46 52.21 16.74 1.52
CA PRO A 46 51.55 17.87 2.18
C PRO A 46 51.73 19.13 1.33
N GLY A 47 50.62 19.81 1.03
CA GLY A 47 50.59 20.90 0.07
C GLY A 47 51.52 22.02 0.52
N THR A 48 52.39 22.48 -0.37
CA THR A 48 53.15 23.72 -0.14
C THR A 48 52.23 24.92 -0.29
N TRP A 49 52.60 26.05 0.31
CA TRP A 49 51.82 27.30 0.29
C TRP A 49 51.25 27.61 -1.11
N GLY A 50 49.93 27.71 -1.24
CA GLY A 50 49.23 27.95 -2.52
C GLY A 50 48.79 26.70 -3.29
N HIS A 51 49.09 25.49 -2.80
CA HIS A 51 48.66 24.23 -3.39
C HIS A 51 47.79 23.41 -2.43
N ASN A 52 46.59 23.07 -2.87
CA ASN A 52 45.68 22.21 -2.10
C ASN A 52 46.16 20.75 -2.23
N SER A 53 46.50 20.11 -1.10
CA SER A 53 46.75 18.67 -1.05
C SER A 53 45.60 17.96 -0.36
N ASN A 54 45.16 16.85 -0.95
CA ASN A 54 44.14 16.00 -0.35
C ASN A 54 44.63 15.39 0.96
N ILE A 55 45.95 15.15 1.11
CA ILE A 55 46.53 14.58 2.33
C ILE A 55 46.55 15.58 3.49
N GLY A 56 46.69 16.87 3.20
CA GLY A 56 46.68 17.93 4.22
C GLY A 56 45.32 18.06 4.92
N GLY A 57 44.22 17.75 4.23
CA GLY A 57 42.89 17.68 4.84
C GLY A 57 42.76 16.53 5.85
N PHE A 58 43.32 15.36 5.52
CA PHE A 58 43.38 14.21 6.44
C PHE A 58 44.31 14.48 7.62
N GLU A 59 45.46 15.11 7.39
CA GLU A 59 46.39 15.54 8.44
C GLU A 59 45.70 16.53 9.41
N TYR A 60 45.00 17.53 8.87
CA TYR A 60 44.25 18.49 9.68
C TYR A 60 43.18 17.80 10.53
N ALA A 61 42.39 16.90 9.93
CA ALA A 61 41.38 16.13 10.66
C ALA A 61 42.00 15.23 11.75
N ALA A 62 43.11 14.55 11.45
CA ALA A 62 43.83 13.73 12.42
C ALA A 62 44.37 14.58 13.58
N SER A 63 44.97 15.74 13.28
CA SER A 63 45.46 16.67 14.30
C SER A 63 44.32 17.16 15.18
N TYR A 64 43.17 17.48 14.60
CA TYR A 64 42.00 17.94 15.35
C TYR A 64 41.44 16.87 16.29
N LEU A 65 41.43 15.60 15.86
CA LEU A 65 40.85 14.50 16.63
C LEU A 65 41.80 13.92 17.69
N PHE A 66 43.10 13.84 17.40
CA PHE A 66 44.04 13.06 18.20
C PHE A 66 45.10 13.88 18.92
N THR A 67 45.21 15.19 18.66
CA THR A 67 46.16 16.04 19.39
C THR A 67 45.79 16.04 20.86
N SER A 68 46.63 15.43 21.67
CA SER A 68 46.46 15.35 23.11
C SER A 68 47.83 15.28 23.77
N ASN A 69 47.88 15.70 25.03
CA ASN A 69 49.10 15.75 25.80
C ASN A 69 48.81 15.33 27.24
N ALA A 70 49.60 14.39 27.74
CA ALA A 70 49.58 13.95 29.12
C ALA A 70 50.91 14.32 29.78
N THR A 71 50.89 15.33 30.64
CA THR A 71 52.08 15.77 31.38
C THR A 71 52.03 15.28 32.81
N PHE A 72 53.10 14.64 33.24
CA PHE A 72 53.31 14.24 34.63
C PHE A 72 54.25 15.24 35.29
N HIS A 73 53.76 15.93 36.32
CA HIS A 73 54.54 16.87 37.11
C HIS A 73 54.88 16.23 38.45
N PHE A 74 56.17 16.16 38.75
CA PHE A 74 56.68 15.67 40.01
C PHE A 74 57.42 16.78 40.76
N ALA A 75 56.98 17.09 41.98
CA ALA A 75 57.59 18.10 42.84
C ALA A 75 57.68 17.57 44.29
N GLY A 76 58.81 16.94 44.62
CA GLY A 76 59.08 16.42 45.97
C GLY A 76 58.13 15.27 46.34
N ALA A 77 57.29 15.46 47.36
CA ALA A 77 56.31 14.46 47.81
C ALA A 77 54.96 14.55 47.07
N VAL A 78 54.80 15.51 46.15
CA VAL A 78 53.54 15.73 45.41
C VAL A 78 53.75 15.40 43.93
N SER A 79 52.84 14.63 43.36
CA SER A 79 52.70 14.48 41.92
C SER A 79 51.35 14.99 41.44
N SER A 80 51.32 15.66 40.31
CA SER A 80 50.10 16.00 39.59
C SER A 80 50.18 15.51 38.15
N THR A 81 49.04 15.16 37.59
CA THR A 81 48.93 14.77 36.18
C THR A 81 47.98 15.74 35.50
N THR A 82 48.41 16.31 34.39
CA THR A 82 47.58 17.18 33.57
C THR A 82 47.36 16.53 32.22
N LEU A 83 46.09 16.20 31.95
CA LEU A 83 45.65 15.65 30.68
C LEU A 83 44.98 16.77 29.89
N THR A 84 45.42 16.95 28.65
CA THR A 84 44.82 17.92 27.72
C THR A 84 44.49 17.19 26.41
N GLY A 85 43.30 17.43 25.88
CA GLY A 85 42.76 16.69 24.73
C GLY A 85 41.97 15.43 25.13
N SER A 86 41.12 14.97 24.21
CA SER A 86 40.20 13.84 24.41
C SER A 86 40.92 12.50 24.51
N LEU A 87 41.87 12.25 23.62
CA LEU A 87 42.58 10.97 23.52
C LEU A 87 43.38 10.66 24.79
N ALA A 88 44.07 11.64 25.36
CA ALA A 88 44.78 11.48 26.63
C ALA A 88 43.85 11.14 27.80
N ASN A 89 42.60 11.62 27.78
CA ASN A 89 41.63 11.33 28.84
C ASN A 89 41.00 9.93 28.70
N GLU A 90 40.94 9.38 27.48
CA GLU A 90 40.43 8.03 27.22
C GLU A 90 41.48 6.95 27.46
N MET A 91 42.74 7.24 27.10
CA MET A 91 43.83 6.25 27.08
C MET A 91 44.60 6.16 28.40
N VAL A 92 44.40 7.13 29.30
CA VAL A 92 44.98 7.11 30.64
C VAL A 92 43.98 6.49 31.61
N SER A 93 44.38 5.40 32.24
CA SER A 93 43.60 4.66 33.24
C SER A 93 44.36 4.59 34.55
N GLY A 94 43.70 4.82 35.68
CA GLY A 94 44.32 4.72 37.00
C GLY A 94 43.42 5.22 38.11
N ASN A 95 43.55 4.64 39.30
CA ASN A 95 42.75 5.02 40.47
C ASN A 95 43.38 6.17 41.28
N ASP A 96 44.70 6.39 41.14
CA ASP A 96 45.46 7.38 41.91
C ASP A 96 46.58 8.01 41.06
N SER A 97 47.03 9.22 41.44
CA SER A 97 48.09 9.98 40.75
C SER A 97 49.44 9.24 40.60
N TRP A 98 49.65 8.15 41.34
CA TRP A 98 50.90 7.36 41.37
C TRP A 98 50.80 6.02 40.64
N ASN A 99 49.59 5.65 40.18
CA ASN A 99 49.31 4.37 39.53
C ASN A 99 48.49 4.61 38.26
N LEU A 100 49.15 5.24 37.29
CA LEU A 100 48.61 5.52 35.96
C LEU A 100 49.15 4.51 34.95
N ASN A 101 48.25 3.97 34.14
CA ASN A 101 48.53 3.09 33.02
C ASN A 101 48.10 3.78 31.73
N PHE A 102 49.02 3.85 30.77
CA PHE A 102 48.81 4.41 29.45
C PHE A 102 48.56 3.27 28.46
N ALA A 103 47.38 3.24 27.87
CA ALA A 103 47.07 2.35 26.76
C ALA A 103 47.68 2.91 25.45
N ASP A 104 47.97 2.01 24.51
CA ASP A 104 48.39 2.41 23.17
C ASP A 104 47.16 2.89 22.36
N PRO A 105 47.12 4.17 21.92
CA PRO A 105 46.01 4.70 21.14
C PRO A 105 46.02 4.30 19.66
N MET A 106 47.11 3.70 19.16
CA MET A 106 47.35 3.57 17.73
C MET A 106 46.21 2.82 17.00
N ASP A 107 45.71 1.72 17.57
CA ASP A 107 44.64 0.93 16.97
C ASP A 107 43.35 1.76 16.80
N GLY A 108 42.97 2.53 17.83
CA GLY A 108 41.80 3.40 17.77
C GLY A 108 41.96 4.56 16.79
N MET A 109 43.15 5.15 16.74
CA MET A 109 43.47 6.22 15.79
C MET A 109 43.43 5.72 14.33
N LEU A 110 43.97 4.54 14.06
CA LEU A 110 43.95 3.93 12.73
C LEU A 110 42.52 3.55 12.32
N ASP A 111 41.74 2.98 13.23
CA ASP A 111 40.37 2.56 12.96
C ASP A 111 39.47 3.76 12.58
N THR A 112 39.57 4.83 13.36
CA THR A 112 38.83 6.08 13.14
C THR A 112 39.27 6.78 11.85
N MET A 113 40.56 6.85 11.55
CA MET A 113 41.05 7.42 10.28
C MET A 113 40.58 6.61 9.07
N ARG A 114 40.59 5.28 9.16
CA ARG A 114 40.04 4.41 8.10
C ARG A 114 38.54 4.61 7.91
N GLU A 115 37.79 4.87 8.97
CA GLU A 115 36.35 5.13 8.90
C GLU A 115 36.06 6.48 8.25
N ILE A 116 36.86 7.51 8.56
CA ILE A 116 36.79 8.82 7.90
C ILE A 116 37.13 8.68 6.41
N ALA A 117 38.20 7.96 6.07
CA ALA A 117 38.57 7.70 4.68
C ALA A 117 37.47 6.97 3.90
N PHE A 118 36.87 5.94 4.51
CA PHE A 118 35.74 5.21 3.93
C PHE A 118 34.52 6.13 3.70
N ARG A 119 34.08 6.86 4.72
CA ARG A 119 32.91 7.75 4.62
C ARG A 119 33.11 8.88 3.63
N THR A 120 34.31 9.46 3.58
CA THR A 120 34.64 10.52 2.61
C THR A 120 34.64 9.97 1.19
N ALA A 121 35.18 8.77 0.96
CA ALA A 121 35.13 8.12 -0.36
C ALA A 121 33.69 7.84 -0.82
N VAL A 122 32.86 7.25 0.05
CA VAL A 122 31.45 6.96 -0.27
C VAL A 122 30.67 8.25 -0.56
N ARG A 123 30.91 9.30 0.23
CA ARG A 123 30.26 10.60 0.00
C ARG A 123 30.71 11.26 -1.30
N ALA A 124 32.02 11.23 -1.58
CA ALA A 124 32.55 11.76 -2.82
C ALA A 124 31.98 11.03 -4.05
N ALA A 125 31.85 9.70 -4.00
CA ALA A 125 31.22 8.91 -5.05
C ALA A 125 29.73 9.28 -5.25
N LYS A 126 29.01 9.55 -4.16
CA LYS A 126 27.60 9.99 -4.21
C LYS A 126 27.46 11.39 -4.83
N ASP A 127 28.25 12.35 -4.37
CA ASP A 127 28.12 13.76 -4.77
C ASP A 127 28.67 14.00 -6.19
N TYR A 128 29.64 13.17 -6.63
CA TYR A 128 30.28 13.26 -7.93
C TYR A 128 30.20 11.93 -8.70
N ALA A 129 29.03 11.64 -9.26
CA ALA A 129 28.78 10.41 -10.03
C ALA A 129 29.64 10.27 -11.30
N ASN A 130 30.24 11.37 -11.80
CA ASN A 130 31.05 11.39 -13.02
C ASN A 130 32.55 11.08 -12.78
N ILE A 131 32.92 10.66 -11.56
CA ILE A 131 34.25 10.13 -11.28
C ILE A 131 34.35 8.73 -11.88
N THR A 132 35.47 8.43 -12.56
CA THR A 132 35.76 7.10 -13.12
C THR A 132 35.51 5.98 -12.10
N ASN A 133 34.76 4.95 -12.50
CA ASN A 133 34.42 3.78 -11.68
C ASN A 133 33.65 4.10 -10.38
N SER A 134 32.81 5.14 -10.38
CA SER A 134 31.93 5.49 -9.25
C SER A 134 30.83 4.46 -8.99
N THR A 135 30.42 3.71 -10.01
CA THR A 135 29.44 2.63 -9.92
C THR A 135 30.15 1.28 -10.04
N GLN A 136 29.88 0.39 -9.09
CA GLN A 136 30.40 -0.96 -9.07
C GLN A 136 29.28 -1.95 -8.76
N GLU A 137 29.26 -3.07 -9.50
CA GLU A 137 28.43 -4.21 -9.14
C GLU A 137 29.14 -5.03 -8.05
N VAL A 138 28.45 -5.20 -6.92
CA VAL A 138 28.98 -5.95 -5.77
C VAL A 138 28.00 -7.07 -5.44
N GLN A 139 28.53 -8.28 -5.25
CA GLN A 139 27.75 -9.41 -4.78
C GLN A 139 27.32 -9.14 -3.33
N TYR A 140 26.01 -9.17 -3.06
CA TYR A 140 25.48 -8.98 -1.72
C TYR A 140 24.63 -10.18 -1.30
N SER A 141 24.75 -10.57 -0.03
CA SER A 141 23.86 -11.53 0.61
C SER A 141 22.91 -10.79 1.54
N GLY A 142 21.61 -10.77 1.22
CA GLY A 142 20.59 -10.08 2.01
C GLY A 142 19.40 -10.98 2.34
N LEU A 143 18.71 -10.67 3.42
CA LEU A 143 17.41 -11.27 3.74
C LEU A 143 16.31 -10.39 3.14
N ALA A 144 15.43 -10.98 2.33
CA ALA A 144 14.26 -10.32 1.78
C ALA A 144 13.00 -10.87 2.44
N THR A 145 12.10 -9.98 2.85
CA THR A 145 10.77 -10.36 3.33
C THR A 145 9.85 -10.60 2.12
N HIS A 146 9.35 -11.83 1.98
CA HIS A 146 8.35 -12.18 0.99
C HIS A 146 7.02 -12.47 1.68
N SER A 147 5.93 -11.90 1.16
CA SER A 147 4.58 -12.19 1.60
C SER A 147 4.19 -13.59 1.11
N ILE A 148 4.13 -14.55 2.02
CA ILE A 148 3.56 -15.88 1.75
C ILE A 148 2.06 -15.79 2.03
N TYR A 149 1.24 -16.01 0.99
CA TYR A 149 -0.21 -16.07 1.13
C TYR A 149 -0.62 -17.47 1.53
N ASP A 150 -1.10 -17.63 2.76
CA ASP A 150 -1.73 -18.87 3.23
C ASP A 150 -3.24 -18.77 3.08
N THR A 151 -3.84 -19.72 2.36
CA THR A 151 -5.29 -19.74 2.11
C THR A 151 -5.94 -20.77 3.02
N ASP A 152 -6.86 -20.34 3.88
CA ASP A 152 -7.62 -21.25 4.73
C ASP A 152 -8.72 -21.96 3.93
N PHE A 153 -8.46 -23.24 3.61
CA PHE A 153 -9.36 -24.11 2.86
C PHE A 153 -10.73 -24.33 3.52
N ARG A 154 -10.87 -24.09 4.83
CA ARG A 154 -12.16 -24.25 5.54
C ARG A 154 -13.18 -23.22 5.08
N TYR A 155 -12.74 -21.97 4.91
CA TYR A 155 -13.59 -20.90 4.39
C TYR A 155 -13.91 -21.09 2.91
N MET A 156 -12.94 -21.57 2.12
CA MET A 156 -13.18 -21.91 0.71
C MET A 156 -14.23 -23.00 0.56
N ALA A 157 -14.14 -24.07 1.36
CA ALA A 157 -15.14 -25.14 1.36
C ALA A 157 -16.52 -24.62 1.80
N GLY A 158 -16.58 -23.76 2.83
CA GLY A 158 -17.82 -23.13 3.27
C GLY A 158 -18.48 -22.29 2.16
N ALA A 159 -17.69 -21.50 1.43
CA ALA A 159 -18.18 -20.71 0.30
C ALA A 159 -18.76 -21.59 -0.82
N ILE A 160 -18.07 -22.69 -1.17
CA ILE A 160 -18.55 -23.65 -2.17
C ILE A 160 -19.90 -24.25 -1.75
N VAL A 161 -20.03 -24.68 -0.50
CA VAL A 161 -21.29 -25.25 0.02
C VAL A 161 -22.42 -24.23 -0.08
N VAL A 162 -22.19 -22.99 0.32
CA VAL A 162 -23.21 -21.92 0.24
C VAL A 162 -23.61 -21.64 -1.21
N SER A 163 -22.65 -21.62 -2.15
CA SER A 163 -22.94 -21.46 -3.58
C SER A 163 -23.75 -22.62 -4.16
N VAL A 164 -23.51 -23.86 -3.74
CA VAL A 164 -24.30 -25.02 -4.20
C VAL A 164 -25.72 -24.97 -3.63
N LEU A 165 -25.86 -24.62 -2.34
CA LEU A 165 -27.16 -24.50 -1.70
C LEU A 165 -28.04 -23.42 -2.36
N SER A 166 -27.46 -22.30 -2.81
CA SER A 166 -28.23 -21.27 -3.50
C SER A 166 -28.77 -21.75 -4.86
N VAL A 167 -27.97 -22.51 -5.62
CA VAL A 167 -28.43 -23.12 -6.88
C VAL A 167 -29.55 -24.13 -6.63
N ILE A 168 -29.43 -24.95 -5.58
CA ILE A 168 -30.49 -25.90 -5.20
C ILE A 168 -31.76 -25.16 -4.80
N ALA A 169 -31.67 -24.11 -3.99
CA ALA A 169 -32.82 -23.32 -3.57
C ALA A 169 -33.56 -22.70 -4.77
N ILE A 170 -32.84 -22.18 -5.75
CA ILE A 170 -33.43 -21.70 -7.01
C ILE A 170 -34.08 -22.87 -7.76
N GLY A 171 -33.40 -24.00 -7.91
CA GLY A 171 -33.94 -25.18 -8.61
C GLY A 171 -35.27 -25.68 -8.03
N VAL A 172 -35.42 -25.68 -6.69
CA VAL A 172 -36.65 -26.08 -6.01
C VAL A 172 -37.82 -25.16 -6.40
N THR A 173 -37.60 -23.87 -6.62
CA THR A 173 -38.67 -22.95 -7.06
C THR A 173 -39.22 -23.27 -8.45
N PHE A 174 -38.43 -23.94 -9.30
CA PHE A 174 -38.85 -24.39 -10.64
C PHE A 174 -39.36 -25.83 -10.66
N TYR A 175 -39.40 -26.51 -9.51
CA TYR A 175 -39.92 -27.87 -9.41
C TYR A 175 -41.43 -27.89 -9.72
N GLY A 176 -41.84 -28.70 -10.70
CA GLY A 176 -43.22 -28.77 -11.16
C GLY A 176 -43.58 -27.81 -12.31
N TRP A 177 -42.64 -26.97 -12.78
CA TRP A 177 -42.88 -26.15 -13.98
C TRP A 177 -43.15 -27.01 -15.23
N TRP A 178 -42.64 -28.24 -15.25
CA TRP A 178 -42.78 -29.20 -16.34
C TRP A 178 -44.15 -29.90 -16.40
N ASP A 179 -44.93 -29.88 -15.31
CA ASP A 179 -46.29 -30.44 -15.28
C ASP A 179 -47.32 -29.48 -15.89
N LEU A 180 -46.90 -28.25 -16.24
CA LEU A 180 -47.73 -27.36 -17.04
C LEU A 180 -47.81 -27.93 -18.46
N GLY A 181 -48.90 -28.63 -18.76
CA GLY A 181 -49.23 -29.16 -20.09
C GLY A 181 -49.48 -28.10 -21.18
N ARG A 182 -49.00 -26.86 -20.99
CA ARG A 182 -49.03 -25.77 -21.98
C ARG A 182 -47.71 -25.00 -21.95
N THR A 183 -47.36 -24.44 -23.10
CA THR A 183 -46.34 -23.40 -23.21
C THR A 183 -46.84 -22.15 -22.47
N VAL A 184 -46.18 -21.82 -21.35
CA VAL A 184 -46.37 -20.54 -20.67
C VAL A 184 -45.29 -19.57 -21.12
N SER A 185 -45.69 -18.41 -21.61
CA SER A 185 -44.80 -17.33 -22.01
C SER A 185 -44.90 -16.17 -21.03
N LEU A 186 -43.81 -15.45 -20.81
CA LEU A 186 -43.82 -14.15 -20.12
C LEU A 186 -44.33 -13.03 -21.04
N SER A 187 -45.19 -13.36 -22.01
CA SER A 187 -45.80 -12.35 -22.85
C SER A 187 -46.69 -11.44 -21.99
N PRO A 188 -46.72 -10.12 -22.25
CA PRO A 188 -47.58 -9.20 -21.50
C PRO A 188 -49.06 -9.61 -21.49
N LEU A 189 -49.49 -10.36 -22.50
CA LEU A 189 -50.88 -10.82 -22.64
C LEU A 189 -51.20 -12.00 -21.71
N GLU A 190 -50.27 -12.95 -21.56
CA GLU A 190 -50.40 -14.03 -20.57
C GLU A 190 -50.32 -13.50 -19.15
N ILE A 191 -49.43 -12.54 -18.90
CA ILE A 191 -49.34 -11.86 -17.61
C ILE A 191 -50.66 -11.12 -17.30
N ALA A 192 -51.20 -10.36 -18.25
CA ALA A 192 -52.49 -9.69 -18.09
C ALA A 192 -53.64 -10.66 -17.78
N LYS A 193 -53.67 -11.84 -18.43
CA LYS A 193 -54.65 -12.88 -18.12
C LYS A 193 -54.42 -13.53 -16.74
N ALA A 194 -53.17 -13.74 -16.33
CA ALA A 194 -52.85 -14.26 -15.00
C ALA A 194 -53.31 -13.31 -13.89
N PHE A 195 -53.37 -12.01 -14.17
CA PHE A 195 -53.96 -10.97 -13.32
C PHE A 195 -55.47 -10.75 -13.57
N ASP A 196 -56.15 -11.69 -14.23
CA ASP A 196 -57.60 -11.68 -14.45
C ASP A 196 -58.11 -10.43 -15.20
N ALA A 197 -57.36 -10.00 -16.23
CA ALA A 197 -57.74 -8.83 -17.03
C ALA A 197 -59.15 -9.01 -17.67
N PRO A 198 -60.10 -8.08 -17.44
CA PRO A 198 -61.49 -8.21 -17.92
C PRO A 198 -61.63 -8.37 -19.43
N LEU A 199 -60.69 -7.82 -20.21
CA LEU A 199 -60.66 -7.92 -21.67
C LEU A 199 -60.33 -9.33 -22.18
N LEU A 200 -59.68 -10.15 -21.34
CA LEU A 200 -59.25 -11.52 -21.68
C LEU A 200 -60.10 -12.58 -20.96
N ALA A 201 -61.08 -12.17 -20.13
CA ALA A 201 -61.97 -13.06 -19.39
C ALA A 201 -62.82 -13.96 -20.32
N GLN A 202 -63.09 -13.50 -21.55
CA GLN A 202 -63.83 -14.28 -22.56
C GLN A 202 -62.95 -15.32 -23.28
N VAL A 203 -61.62 -15.30 -23.05
CA VAL A 203 -60.67 -16.26 -23.65
C VAL A 203 -60.43 -17.39 -22.66
N GLY A 204 -60.72 -18.63 -23.06
CA GLY A 204 -60.65 -19.80 -22.17
C GLY A 204 -59.31 -19.92 -21.41
N SER A 205 -59.36 -20.30 -20.13
CA SER A 205 -58.26 -20.26 -19.16
C SER A 205 -56.98 -20.98 -19.62
N ASN A 206 -57.13 -22.06 -20.39
CA ASN A 206 -56.03 -22.94 -20.82
C ASN A 206 -55.47 -22.64 -22.22
N LEU A 207 -55.91 -21.58 -22.90
CA LEU A 207 -55.37 -21.21 -24.22
C LEU A 207 -53.99 -20.55 -24.11
N ASP A 208 -53.10 -20.94 -25.03
CA ASP A 208 -51.81 -20.29 -25.29
C ASP A 208 -52.05 -18.93 -25.95
N LEU A 209 -51.50 -17.89 -25.33
CA LEU A 209 -51.66 -16.50 -25.73
C LEU A 209 -50.34 -15.85 -26.19
N SER A 210 -49.27 -16.64 -26.28
CA SER A 210 -48.00 -16.19 -26.85
C SER A 210 -48.15 -15.80 -28.32
N HIS A 211 -49.18 -16.34 -29.00
CA HIS A 211 -49.48 -16.05 -30.41
C HIS A 211 -50.86 -15.40 -30.58
N ASN A 212 -50.93 -14.42 -31.48
CA ASN A 212 -52.16 -13.70 -31.87
C ASN A 212 -53.24 -14.58 -32.52
N LYS A 213 -52.92 -15.84 -32.86
CA LYS A 213 -53.82 -16.78 -33.55
C LYS A 213 -55.04 -17.19 -32.72
N HIS A 214 -54.93 -17.18 -31.39
CA HIS A 214 -55.97 -17.64 -30.47
C HIS A 214 -56.83 -16.50 -29.87
N LEU A 215 -56.57 -15.26 -30.30
CA LEU A 215 -57.19 -14.05 -29.75
C LEU A 215 -58.52 -13.67 -30.44
N GLY A 216 -58.87 -14.28 -31.57
CA GLY A 216 -60.14 -14.08 -32.26
C GLY A 216 -60.51 -12.60 -32.44
N ALA A 217 -61.72 -12.22 -32.04
CA ALA A 217 -62.23 -10.84 -32.12
C ALA A 217 -61.50 -9.84 -31.18
N ILE A 218 -60.80 -10.32 -30.15
CA ILE A 218 -60.06 -9.50 -29.19
C ILE A 218 -58.73 -9.02 -29.79
N ALA A 219 -58.14 -9.76 -30.74
CA ALA A 219 -56.92 -9.35 -31.44
C ALA A 219 -57.08 -8.00 -32.16
N THR A 220 -58.30 -7.71 -32.63
CA THR A 220 -58.66 -6.48 -33.34
C THR A 220 -59.15 -5.35 -32.43
N ALA A 221 -59.39 -5.64 -31.14
CA ALA A 221 -59.88 -4.65 -30.19
C ALA A 221 -58.77 -3.63 -29.89
N ARG A 222 -58.98 -2.38 -30.31
CA ARG A 222 -58.08 -1.28 -29.94
C ARG A 222 -58.29 -0.93 -28.48
N VAL A 223 -57.25 -1.06 -27.68
CA VAL A 223 -57.26 -0.71 -26.25
C VAL A 223 -56.61 0.65 -26.07
N ARG A 224 -57.19 1.51 -25.23
CA ARG A 224 -56.58 2.79 -24.83
C ARG A 224 -56.67 2.99 -23.33
N TYR A 225 -55.73 3.75 -22.80
CA TYR A 225 -55.77 4.21 -21.41
C TYR A 225 -56.67 5.46 -21.30
N GLY A 226 -57.50 5.53 -20.28
CA GLY A 226 -58.27 6.74 -20.00
C GLY A 226 -59.30 6.56 -18.88
N ALA A 227 -60.24 7.49 -18.77
CA ALA A 227 -61.20 7.54 -17.67
C ALA A 227 -62.48 6.75 -17.99
N LYS A 228 -62.91 5.90 -17.04
CA LYS A 228 -64.23 5.26 -17.02
C LYS A 228 -64.99 5.73 -15.78
N ILE A 229 -66.30 5.99 -15.95
CA ILE A 229 -67.19 6.36 -14.85
C ILE A 229 -67.68 5.06 -14.22
N ASN A 230 -67.65 4.98 -12.89
CA ASN A 230 -68.12 3.80 -12.17
C ASN A 230 -69.66 3.86 -12.06
N GLU A 231 -70.38 2.95 -12.72
CA GLU A 231 -71.85 2.92 -12.69
C GLU A 231 -72.40 2.55 -11.31
N GLN A 232 -71.62 1.84 -10.49
CA GLN A 232 -72.01 1.45 -9.13
C GLN A 232 -72.07 2.62 -8.13
N ASP A 233 -71.51 3.79 -8.47
CA ASP A 233 -71.51 4.98 -7.61
C ASP A 233 -72.70 5.94 -7.88
N TYR A 234 -73.70 5.52 -8.67
CA TYR A 234 -74.86 6.35 -9.00
C TYR A 234 -75.91 6.51 -7.88
N SER A 235 -75.73 5.91 -6.70
CA SER A 235 -76.77 5.85 -5.67
C SER A 235 -76.39 6.36 -4.28
N THR A 236 -75.61 7.44 -4.17
CA THR A 236 -75.67 8.29 -2.95
C THR A 236 -76.26 9.64 -3.32
N GLN A 237 -77.59 9.66 -3.41
CA GLN A 237 -78.39 10.88 -3.49
C GLN A 237 -78.61 11.43 -2.06
N TYR A 238 -78.78 12.76 -1.97
CA TYR A 238 -79.02 13.63 -0.79
C TYR A 238 -77.73 14.12 -0.08
N ALA A 239 -77.46 15.42 0.16
CA ALA A 239 -78.26 16.64 0.11
C ALA A 239 -77.37 17.88 -0.16
N SER A 240 -76.94 18.08 -1.40
CA SER A 240 -76.63 19.37 -2.04
C SER A 240 -76.41 19.05 -3.52
N GLY A 241 -76.94 19.85 -4.45
CA GLY A 241 -77.18 19.48 -5.85
C GLY A 241 -75.95 19.23 -6.75
N GLN A 242 -74.96 18.44 -6.34
CA GLN A 242 -73.77 18.09 -7.13
C GLN A 242 -73.60 16.56 -7.16
N ILE A 243 -73.82 15.96 -8.34
CA ILE A 243 -73.53 14.55 -8.59
C ILE A 243 -72.01 14.40 -8.75
N HIS A 244 -71.32 13.89 -7.73
CA HIS A 244 -69.89 13.58 -7.82
C HIS A 244 -69.69 12.21 -8.49
N GLN A 245 -69.56 12.21 -9.81
CA GLN A 245 -69.14 11.02 -10.57
C GLN A 245 -67.68 10.68 -10.21
N ARG A 246 -67.45 9.60 -9.46
CA ARG A 246 -66.08 9.08 -9.26
C ARG A 246 -65.60 8.46 -10.58
N ARG A 247 -64.45 8.95 -11.06
CA ARG A 247 -63.81 8.50 -12.29
C ARG A 247 -62.48 7.86 -11.93
N ARG A 248 -62.26 6.66 -12.47
CA ARG A 248 -61.00 5.93 -12.33
C ARG A 248 -60.34 5.82 -13.70
N LEU A 249 -59.01 5.93 -13.70
CA LEU A 249 -58.22 5.65 -14.89
C LEU A 249 -58.08 4.13 -15.05
N VAL A 250 -58.49 3.63 -16.21
CA VAL A 250 -58.47 2.21 -16.55
C VAL A 250 -57.97 2.02 -17.98
N MET A 251 -57.37 0.85 -18.23
CA MET A 251 -57.07 0.40 -19.57
C MET A 251 -58.27 -0.38 -20.11
N GLY A 252 -58.88 0.09 -21.19
CA GLY A 252 -60.09 -0.52 -21.74
C GLY A 252 -60.25 -0.29 -23.23
N VAL A 253 -61.30 -0.84 -23.83
CA VAL A 253 -61.54 -0.72 -25.28
C VAL A 253 -61.71 0.75 -25.65
N ALA A 254 -61.15 1.16 -26.79
CA ALA A 254 -61.13 2.54 -27.26
C ALA A 254 -62.53 3.17 -27.42
N GLY A 255 -63.59 2.37 -27.53
CA GLY A 255 -64.97 2.87 -27.52
C GLY A 255 -65.51 3.18 -26.11
N GLU A 256 -65.04 2.48 -25.07
CA GLU A 256 -65.61 2.54 -23.71
C GLU A 256 -64.91 3.52 -22.77
N VAL A 257 -63.66 3.87 -23.08
CA VAL A 257 -62.82 4.68 -22.18
C VAL A 257 -62.59 6.03 -22.81
N ARG A 258 -62.72 7.16 -22.09
CA ARG A 258 -62.47 8.51 -22.65
C ARG A 258 -61.04 8.97 -22.38
N SER A 259 -60.41 9.66 -23.34
CA SER A 259 -59.11 10.31 -23.09
C SER A 259 -59.22 11.31 -21.93
N PRO A 260 -58.28 11.32 -20.97
CA PRO A 260 -58.32 12.22 -19.83
C PRO A 260 -57.94 13.65 -20.27
N THR A 261 -58.65 14.63 -19.73
CA THR A 261 -58.40 16.06 -19.99
C THR A 261 -57.50 16.64 -18.90
N ALA A 262 -56.62 17.58 -19.25
CA ALA A 262 -55.71 18.18 -18.28
C ALA A 262 -56.49 18.85 -17.12
N LYS A 263 -56.07 18.56 -15.87
CA LYS A 263 -56.68 19.03 -14.61
C LYS A 263 -57.99 18.36 -14.18
N GLU A 264 -58.37 17.23 -14.77
CA GLU A 264 -59.49 16.43 -14.24
C GLU A 264 -59.07 15.67 -12.96
N PRO A 265 -59.85 15.75 -11.86
CA PRO A 265 -59.56 14.99 -10.64
C PRO A 265 -59.98 13.52 -10.81
N PHE A 266 -59.09 12.59 -10.46
CA PHE A 266 -59.34 11.15 -10.45
C PHE A 266 -59.28 10.63 -9.01
N GLY A 267 -60.23 9.77 -8.64
CA GLY A 267 -60.28 9.13 -7.32
C GLY A 267 -59.60 7.77 -7.35
N ASN A 268 -58.86 7.44 -6.28
CA ASN A 268 -58.41 6.07 -5.99
C ASN A 268 -59.52 5.30 -5.27
#